data_AF-A0A2N2U099-F1
#
_entry.id   AF-A0A2N2U099-F1
#
_cell.length_a   1.000
_cell.length_b   1.000
_cell.length_c   1.000
_cell.angle_alpha   90.00
_cell.angle_beta   90.00
_cell.angle_gamma   90.00
#
_symmetry.space_group_name_H-M   'P 1'
#
loop_
_entity.id
_entity.type
_entity.pdbx_description
1 polymer ?
#
loop_
_entity_poly.entity_id
_entity_poly.type
_entity_poly.pdbx_seq_one_letter_code
_entity_poly.pdbx_strand_id
1 'polypeptide(L)'
;MSEPSVSTGTDLHARQVRTFRLQDKFFHHATQLFAFVVLAALVGILVSLTYEAWPSIKAFGPSFLWTDIWSVPDDEYGALAAIYGTVVTSVLALLIAVPISFGIALFLTETCPLWLRRPLGTAIELLAGIPSIVYGIWGLFVFAPLFADHIQPPLQALLG
;
A
#
# COMPACT_ATOMS: atom_id res chain seq x y z
N MET A 1 51.24 -41.62 32.63
CA MET A 1 49.88 -42.18 32.53
C MET A 1 49.05 -41.41 33.54
N SER A 2 48.19 -40.45 33.22
CA SER A 2 47.22 -40.33 32.12
C SER A 2 46.78 -38.85 32.01
N GLU A 3 46.71 -38.33 30.78
CA GLU A 3 46.33 -36.94 30.49
C GLU A 3 44.86 -36.66 30.88
N PRO A 4 44.54 -35.53 31.52
CA PRO A 4 43.16 -35.15 31.80
C PRO A 4 42.47 -34.70 30.50
N SER A 5 41.40 -35.41 30.21
CA SER A 5 40.56 -35.40 29.01
C SER A 5 40.06 -34.02 28.56
N VAL A 6 40.31 -33.74 27.28
CA VAL A 6 39.80 -32.67 26.40
C VAL A 6 38.26 -32.61 26.26
N SER A 7 37.48 -33.43 27.00
CA SER A 7 36.05 -33.68 26.75
C SER A 7 35.09 -32.57 27.19
N THR A 8 35.45 -31.73 28.17
CA THR A 8 34.51 -30.76 28.77
C THR A 8 34.18 -29.58 27.85
N GLY A 9 35.12 -29.19 26.96
CA GLY A 9 34.91 -28.11 25.99
C GLY A 9 33.96 -28.49 24.85
N THR A 10 33.95 -29.77 24.46
CA THR A 10 33.17 -30.28 23.32
C THR A 10 31.66 -30.30 23.61
N ASP A 11 31.28 -30.53 24.87
CA ASP A 11 29.87 -30.65 25.29
C ASP A 11 29.13 -29.30 25.39
N LEU A 12 29.83 -28.23 25.75
CA LEU A 12 29.24 -26.88 25.85
C LEU A 12 28.88 -26.34 24.46
N HIS A 13 29.76 -26.52 23.48
CA HIS A 13 29.51 -26.16 22.09
C HIS A 13 28.38 -26.99 21.48
N ALA A 14 28.29 -28.29 21.80
CA ALA A 14 27.21 -29.15 21.31
C ALA A 14 25.82 -28.72 21.82
N ARG A 15 25.71 -28.28 23.09
CA ARG A 15 24.46 -27.76 23.66
C ARG A 15 24.02 -26.45 23.01
N GLN A 16 24.94 -25.50 22.81
CA GLN A 16 24.64 -24.23 22.15
C GLN A 16 24.18 -24.41 20.69
N VAL A 17 24.82 -25.31 19.93
CA VAL A 17 24.44 -25.62 18.54
C VAL A 17 23.04 -26.23 18.47
N ARG A 18 22.66 -27.07 19.45
CA ARG A 18 21.32 -27.69 19.49
C ARG A 18 20.21 -26.68 19.81
N THR A 19 20.42 -25.77 20.76
CA THR A 19 19.47 -24.66 21.03
C THR A 19 19.33 -23.72 19.85
N PHE A 20 20.44 -23.40 19.16
CA PHE A 20 20.41 -22.54 17.98
C PHE A 20 19.63 -23.19 16.82
N ARG A 21 19.83 -24.49 16.55
CA ARG A 21 19.05 -25.23 15.54
C ARG A 21 17.56 -25.32 15.84
N LEU A 22 17.18 -25.40 17.12
CA LEU A 22 15.77 -25.42 17.51
C LEU A 22 15.13 -24.04 17.33
N GLN A 23 15.84 -22.97 17.70
CA GLN A 23 15.40 -21.60 17.48
C GLN A 23 15.26 -21.29 15.99
N ASP A 24 16.24 -21.71 15.18
CA ASP A 24 16.21 -21.53 13.72
C ASP A 24 15.03 -22.26 13.07
N LYS A 25 14.77 -23.52 13.47
CA LYS A 25 13.60 -24.28 13.00
C LYS A 25 12.27 -23.64 13.43
N PHE A 26 12.18 -23.17 14.67
CA PHE A 26 10.99 -22.48 15.17
C PHE A 26 10.76 -21.18 14.40
N PHE A 27 11.80 -20.37 14.21
CA PHE A 27 11.74 -19.12 13.45
C PHE A 27 11.32 -19.35 12.00
N HIS A 28 11.89 -20.37 11.35
CA HIS A 28 11.52 -20.76 10.00
C HIS A 28 10.04 -21.13 9.89
N HIS A 29 9.54 -22.02 10.75
CA HIS A 29 8.14 -22.43 10.74
C HIS A 29 7.18 -21.30 11.11
N ALA A 30 7.55 -20.43 12.05
CA ALA A 30 6.75 -19.26 12.42
C ALA A 30 6.63 -18.29 11.24
N THR A 31 7.75 -17.94 10.60
CA THR A 31 7.76 -17.05 9.42
C THR A 31 6.98 -17.66 8.26
N GLN A 32 7.12 -18.97 8.03
CA GLN A 32 6.38 -19.70 7.01
C GLN A 32 4.87 -19.71 7.28
N LEU A 33 4.45 -19.90 8.54
CA LEU A 33 3.05 -19.80 8.95
C LEU A 33 2.50 -18.41 8.67
N PHE A 34 3.22 -17.33 9.03
CA PHE A 34 2.80 -15.96 8.74
C PHE A 34 2.67 -15.72 7.23
N ALA A 35 3.61 -16.21 6.42
CA ALA A 35 3.51 -16.11 4.97
C ALA A 35 2.25 -16.81 4.44
N PHE A 36 1.93 -18.02 4.93
CA PHE A 36 0.70 -18.72 4.56
C PHE A 36 -0.56 -18.00 5.04
N VAL A 37 -0.56 -17.41 6.23
CA VAL A 37 -1.68 -16.62 6.75
C VAL A 37 -1.93 -15.39 5.89
N VAL A 38 -0.88 -14.65 5.52
CA VAL A 38 -0.98 -13.49 4.62
C VAL A 38 -1.51 -13.92 3.25
N LEU A 39 -1.00 -15.02 2.70
CA LEU A 39 -1.47 -15.55 1.42
C LEU A 39 -2.94 -15.97 1.51
N ALA A 40 -3.34 -16.68 2.57
CA ALA A 40 -4.71 -17.09 2.81
C ALA A 40 -5.65 -15.88 2.97
N ALA A 41 -5.20 -14.83 3.65
CA ALA A 41 -5.95 -13.58 3.79
C ALA A 41 -6.14 -12.88 2.43
N LEU A 42 -5.08 -12.80 1.61
CA LEU A 42 -5.17 -12.25 0.25
C LEU A 42 -6.16 -13.03 -0.62
N VAL A 43 -6.08 -14.36 -0.61
CA VAL A 43 -7.03 -15.23 -1.31
C VAL A 43 -8.44 -15.03 -0.76
N GLY A 44 -8.61 -14.94 0.55
CA GLY A 44 -9.89 -14.66 1.19
C GLY A 44 -10.50 -13.33 0.74
N ILE A 45 -9.70 -12.26 0.67
CA ILE A 45 -10.13 -10.96 0.15
C ILE A 45 -10.56 -11.09 -1.32
N LEU A 46 -9.77 -11.75 -2.16
CA LEU A 46 -10.13 -11.96 -3.58
C LEU A 46 -11.44 -12.73 -3.74
N VAL A 47 -11.64 -13.79 -2.95
CA VAL A 47 -12.89 -14.56 -2.94
C VAL A 47 -14.06 -13.71 -2.46
N SER A 48 -13.89 -12.92 -1.39
CA SER A 48 -14.93 -12.03 -0.86
C SER A 48 -15.35 -11.00 -1.89
N LEU A 49 -14.40 -10.31 -2.52
CA LEU A 49 -14.67 -9.31 -3.55
C LEU A 49 -15.37 -9.93 -4.77
N THR A 50 -14.95 -11.13 -5.18
CA THR A 50 -15.59 -11.83 -6.30
C THR A 50 -17.02 -12.23 -5.96
N TYR A 51 -17.25 -12.73 -4.75
CA TYR A 51 -18.58 -13.12 -4.27
C TYR A 51 -19.53 -11.92 -4.20
N GLU A 52 -19.07 -10.79 -3.67
CA GLU A 52 -19.86 -9.55 -3.56
C GLU A 52 -20.12 -8.89 -4.93
N ALA A 53 -19.18 -8.99 -5.87
CA ALA A 53 -19.34 -8.45 -7.23
C ALA A 53 -20.23 -9.31 -8.15
N TRP A 54 -20.38 -10.60 -7.84
CA TRP A 54 -21.07 -11.58 -8.70
C TRP A 54 -22.55 -11.25 -9.00
N PRO A 55 -23.37 -10.78 -8.05
CA PRO A 55 -24.75 -10.38 -8.31
C PRO A 55 -24.88 -9.27 -9.36
N SER A 56 -23.98 -8.29 -9.35
CA SER A 56 -23.97 -7.19 -10.32
C SER A 56 -23.72 -7.70 -11.75
N ILE A 57 -22.77 -8.63 -11.91
CA ILE A 57 -22.50 -9.26 -13.22
C ILE A 57 -23.68 -10.11 -13.69
N LYS A 58 -24.40 -10.79 -12.79
CA LYS A 58 -25.62 -11.53 -13.15
C LYS A 58 -26.76 -10.62 -13.60
N ALA A 59 -26.91 -9.46 -12.95
CA ALA A 59 -27.99 -8.52 -13.24
C ALA A 59 -27.79 -7.78 -14.57
N PHE A 60 -26.56 -7.33 -14.84
CA PHE A 60 -26.24 -6.44 -15.97
C PHE A 60 -25.44 -7.12 -17.10
N GLY A 61 -25.08 -8.39 -16.91
CA GLY A 61 -24.29 -9.17 -17.86
C GLY A 61 -22.83 -8.70 -17.98
N PRO A 62 -22.05 -9.30 -18.90
CA PRO A 62 -20.66 -8.91 -19.15
C PRO A 62 -20.52 -7.49 -19.70
N SER A 63 -21.55 -6.96 -20.35
CA SER A 63 -21.60 -5.58 -20.86
C SER A 63 -21.44 -4.54 -19.75
N PHE A 64 -21.87 -4.86 -18.52
CA PHE A 64 -21.69 -4.03 -17.32
C PHE A 64 -20.31 -3.39 -17.23
N LEU A 65 -19.26 -4.14 -17.57
CA LEU A 65 -17.90 -3.65 -17.42
C LEU A 65 -17.59 -2.52 -18.42
N TRP A 66 -18.12 -2.60 -19.65
CA TRP A 66 -17.84 -1.65 -20.75
C TRP A 66 -18.96 -0.62 -20.95
N THR A 67 -20.01 -0.64 -20.13
CA THR A 67 -21.08 0.36 -20.15
C THR A 67 -20.70 1.53 -19.24
N ASP A 68 -20.89 2.76 -19.72
CA ASP A 68 -20.66 4.02 -18.98
C ASP A 68 -21.95 4.64 -18.43
N ILE A 69 -23.11 4.04 -18.73
CA ILE A 69 -24.43 4.50 -18.31
C ILE A 69 -24.61 4.29 -16.80
N TRP A 70 -25.06 5.33 -16.10
CA TRP A 70 -25.50 5.27 -14.71
C TRP A 70 -26.88 5.94 -14.59
N SER A 71 -27.94 5.17 -14.83
CA SER A 71 -29.33 5.62 -14.74
C SER A 71 -30.05 4.92 -13.58
N VAL A 72 -30.31 5.69 -12.51
CA VAL A 72 -31.13 5.22 -11.38
C VAL A 72 -32.61 5.02 -11.76
N PRO A 73 -33.23 5.90 -12.58
CA PRO A 73 -34.63 5.69 -12.98
C PRO A 73 -34.86 4.45 -13.86
N ASP A 74 -33.89 4.10 -14.70
CA ASP A 74 -34.01 3.01 -15.68
C ASP A 74 -33.42 1.68 -15.18
N ASP A 75 -32.91 1.64 -13.94
CA ASP A 75 -32.16 0.52 -13.37
C ASP A 75 -30.98 0.06 -14.26
N GLU A 76 -30.36 0.98 -15.00
CA GLU A 76 -29.22 0.70 -15.86
C GLU A 76 -27.91 1.19 -15.23
N TYR A 77 -26.98 0.27 -14.97
CA TYR A 77 -25.71 0.58 -14.34
C TYR A 77 -24.54 0.01 -15.13
N GLY A 78 -23.47 0.79 -15.18
CA GLY A 78 -22.22 0.45 -15.84
C GLY A 78 -21.03 0.74 -14.94
N ALA A 79 -20.00 -0.11 -15.03
CA ALA A 79 -18.78 0.01 -14.24
C ALA A 79 -17.71 0.86 -14.93
N LEU A 80 -17.84 1.15 -16.23
CA LEU A 80 -16.75 1.70 -17.03
C LEU A 80 -16.26 3.03 -16.46
N ALA A 81 -17.17 3.93 -16.09
CA ALA A 81 -16.83 5.23 -15.53
C ALA A 81 -16.02 5.10 -14.22
N ALA A 82 -16.41 4.19 -13.34
CA ALA A 82 -15.71 3.93 -12.07
C ALA A 82 -14.34 3.30 -12.29
N ILE A 83 -14.24 2.32 -13.20
CA ILE A 83 -12.97 1.67 -13.56
C ILE A 83 -12.03 2.68 -14.18
N TYR A 84 -12.49 3.40 -15.21
CA TYR A 84 -11.70 4.40 -15.93
C TYR A 84 -11.23 5.51 -15.00
N GLY A 85 -12.13 6.07 -14.19
CA GLY A 85 -11.80 7.08 -13.20
C GLY A 85 -10.73 6.61 -12.22
N THR A 86 -10.86 5.40 -11.68
CA THR A 86 -9.87 4.83 -10.74
C THR A 86 -8.52 4.62 -11.41
N VAL A 87 -8.49 4.07 -12.63
CA VAL A 87 -7.23 3.81 -13.36
C VAL A 87 -6.52 5.11 -13.71
N VAL A 88 -7.23 6.07 -14.32
CA VAL A 88 -6.63 7.35 -14.74
C VAL A 88 -6.14 8.14 -13.54
N THR A 89 -6.93 8.24 -12.48
CA THR A 89 -6.53 8.95 -11.25
C THR A 89 -5.35 8.27 -10.57
N SER A 90 -5.32 6.94 -10.49
CA SER A 90 -4.19 6.19 -9.90
C SER A 90 -2.91 6.38 -10.71
N VAL A 91 -2.99 6.34 -12.04
CA VAL A 91 -1.84 6.57 -12.92
C VAL A 91 -1.31 8.00 -12.76
N LEU A 92 -2.19 9.00 -12.78
CA LEU A 92 -1.79 10.40 -12.60
C LEU A 92 -1.16 10.62 -11.21
N ALA A 93 -1.75 10.02 -10.16
CA ALA A 93 -1.21 10.07 -8.81
C ALA A 93 0.19 9.45 -8.75
N LEU A 94 0.41 8.28 -9.36
CA LEU A 94 1.74 7.64 -9.41
C LEU A 94 2.75 8.45 -10.20
N LEU A 95 2.36 9.00 -11.36
CA LEU A 95 3.23 9.84 -12.19
C LEU A 95 3.76 11.06 -11.44
N ILE A 96 2.98 11.63 -10.53
CA ILE A 96 3.38 12.78 -9.72
C ILE A 96 4.10 12.32 -8.44
N ALA A 97 3.54 11.36 -7.71
CA ALA A 97 4.03 10.95 -6.40
C ALA A 97 5.39 10.25 -6.47
N VAL A 98 5.65 9.42 -7.48
CA VAL A 98 6.90 8.68 -7.62
C VAL A 98 8.12 9.62 -7.77
N PRO A 99 8.18 10.54 -8.75
CA PRO A 99 9.35 11.41 -8.89
C PRO A 99 9.56 12.32 -7.68
N ILE A 100 8.48 12.83 -7.07
CA ILE A 100 8.56 13.64 -5.85
C ILE A 100 9.13 12.82 -4.69
N SER A 101 8.63 11.59 -4.49
CA SER A 101 9.11 10.69 -3.44
C SER A 101 10.59 10.36 -3.60
N PHE A 102 11.02 10.07 -4.83
CA PHE A 102 12.44 9.87 -5.14
C PHE A 102 13.29 11.11 -4.88
N GLY A 103 12.81 12.29 -5.25
CA GLY A 103 13.49 13.56 -4.99
C GLY A 103 13.67 13.83 -3.49
N ILE A 104 12.63 13.60 -2.69
CA ILE A 104 12.69 13.73 -1.23
C ILE A 104 13.65 12.70 -0.63
N ALA A 105 13.59 11.45 -1.08
CA ALA A 105 14.47 10.39 -0.60
C ALA A 105 15.95 10.72 -0.86
N LEU A 106 16.29 11.10 -2.09
CA LEU A 106 17.66 11.50 -2.47
C LEU A 106 18.12 12.75 -1.71
N PHE A 107 17.27 13.76 -1.56
CA PHE A 107 17.62 14.94 -0.80
C PHE A 107 17.96 14.58 0.65
N LEU A 108 17.14 13.75 1.31
CA LEU A 108 17.37 13.33 2.70
C LEU A 108 18.61 12.47 2.90
N THR A 109 19.00 11.67 1.90
CA THR A 109 20.18 10.80 1.98
C THR A 109 21.47 11.51 1.60
N GLU A 110 21.47 12.31 0.53
CA GLU A 110 22.69 12.83 -0.10
C GLU A 110 22.97 14.30 0.21
N THR A 111 21.94 15.14 0.37
CA THR A 111 22.12 16.61 0.37
C THR A 111 21.63 17.29 1.65
N CYS A 112 20.82 16.63 2.46
CA CYS A 112 20.16 17.24 3.61
C CYS A 112 21.15 17.53 4.74
N PRO A 113 21.19 18.77 5.27
CA PRO A 113 22.06 19.11 6.40
C PRO A 113 21.64 18.34 7.66
N LEU A 114 22.62 17.90 8.44
CA LEU A 114 22.45 16.97 9.58
C LEU A 114 21.40 17.41 10.61
N TRP A 115 21.25 18.72 10.84
CA TRP A 115 20.30 19.28 11.80
C TRP A 115 18.85 19.25 11.29
N LEU A 116 18.63 19.22 9.97
CA LEU A 116 17.31 19.27 9.35
C LEU A 116 16.76 17.87 9.00
N ARG A 117 17.64 16.87 8.89
CA ARG A 117 17.27 15.49 8.56
C ARG A 117 16.25 14.89 9.54
N ARG A 118 16.45 15.11 10.85
CA ARG A 118 15.55 14.61 11.90
C ARG A 118 14.15 15.24 11.83
N PRO A 119 13.99 16.59 11.89
CA PRO A 119 12.66 17.19 11.85
C PRO A 119 11.91 16.90 10.54
N LEU A 120 12.60 16.88 9.40
CA LEU A 120 11.96 16.50 8.13
C LEU A 120 11.50 15.06 8.10
N GLY A 121 12.34 14.13 8.57
CA GLY A 121 11.96 12.71 8.69
C GLY A 121 10.72 12.54 9.55
N THR A 122 10.69 13.16 10.74
CA THR A 122 9.53 13.14 11.62
C THR A 122 8.30 13.78 10.96
N ALA A 123 8.44 14.90 10.25
CA ALA A 123 7.30 15.51 9.55
C ALA A 123 6.70 14.59 8.48
N ILE A 124 7.54 13.86 7.72
CA ILE A 124 7.09 12.88 6.72
C ILE A 124 6.39 11.70 7.39
N GLU A 125 6.95 11.16 8.47
CA GLU A 125 6.32 10.07 9.23
C GLU A 125 4.97 10.51 9.83
N LEU A 126 4.89 11.72 10.36
CA LEU A 126 3.65 12.29 10.87
C LEU A 126 2.63 12.50 9.76
N LEU A 127 3.04 12.98 8.58
CA LEU A 127 2.19 13.15 7.41
C LEU A 127 1.59 11.80 6.95
N ALA A 128 2.40 10.73 6.99
CA ALA A 128 1.95 9.37 6.69
C ALA A 128 0.98 8.81 7.75
N GLY A 129 1.06 9.30 8.99
CA GLY A 129 0.17 8.91 10.09
C GLY A 129 -1.18 9.63 10.11
N ILE A 130 -1.39 10.64 9.26
CA ILE A 130 -2.67 11.36 9.22
C ILE A 130 -3.77 10.44 8.65
N PRO A 131 -4.94 10.34 9.31
CA PRO A 131 -6.05 9.54 8.81
C PRO A 131 -6.52 9.99 7.42
N SER A 132 -6.85 9.03 6.54
CA SER A 132 -7.30 9.32 5.17
C SER A 132 -8.55 10.22 5.11
N ILE A 133 -9.44 10.12 6.10
CA ILE A 133 -10.65 10.97 6.18
C ILE A 133 -10.32 12.46 6.33
N VAL A 134 -9.21 12.80 7.00
CA VAL A 134 -8.79 14.20 7.20
C VAL A 134 -8.37 14.79 5.86
N TYR A 135 -7.59 14.05 5.06
CA TYR A 135 -7.24 14.46 3.70
C TYR A 135 -8.46 14.56 2.79
N GLY A 136 -9.45 13.67 2.94
CA GLY A 136 -10.70 13.74 2.18
C GLY A 136 -11.49 15.02 2.47
N ILE A 137 -11.69 15.36 3.75
CA ILE A 137 -12.39 16.57 4.18
C ILE A 137 -11.60 17.84 3.77
N TRP A 138 -10.28 17.86 3.97
CA TRP A 138 -9.44 18.97 3.49
C TRP A 138 -9.52 19.12 1.97
N GLY A 139 -9.51 18.01 1.25
CA GLY A 139 -9.71 17.96 -0.20
C GLY A 139 -11.01 18.63 -0.63
N LEU A 140 -12.10 18.34 0.08
CA LEU A 140 -13.43 18.90 -0.23
C LEU A 140 -13.57 20.38 0.14
N PHE A 141 -13.10 20.79 1.33
CA PHE A 141 -13.33 22.15 1.84
C PHE A 141 -12.25 23.16 1.47
N VAL A 142 -11.04 22.71 1.14
CA VAL A 142 -9.90 23.60 0.86
C VAL A 142 -9.42 23.41 -0.57
N PHE A 143 -9.09 22.19 -0.97
CA PHE A 143 -8.52 21.95 -2.30
C PHE A 143 -9.53 22.16 -3.43
N ALA A 144 -10.75 21.61 -3.30
CA ALA A 144 -11.79 21.72 -4.33
C ALA A 144 -12.15 23.18 -4.68
N PRO A 145 -12.42 24.10 -3.71
CA PRO A 145 -12.67 25.49 -4.06
C PRO A 145 -11.44 26.18 -4.65
N LEU A 146 -10.24 25.95 -4.10
CA LEU A 146 -9.02 26.53 -4.67
C LEU A 146 -8.79 26.07 -6.11
N PHE A 147 -9.02 24.80 -6.40
CA PHE A 147 -8.93 24.23 -7.73
C PHE A 147 -9.97 24.85 -8.66
N ALA A 148 -11.24 24.93 -8.23
CA ALA A 148 -12.32 25.50 -9.02
C ALA A 148 -12.12 26.99 -9.35
N ASP A 149 -11.54 27.76 -8.42
CA ASP A 149 -11.36 29.20 -8.60
C ASP A 149 -10.08 29.55 -9.38
N HIS A 150 -8.99 28.79 -9.20
CA HIS A 150 -7.67 29.16 -9.71
C HIS A 150 -7.13 28.24 -10.81
N ILE A 151 -7.48 26.96 -10.79
CA ILE A 151 -6.88 25.96 -11.70
C ILE A 151 -7.84 25.58 -12.81
N GLN A 152 -9.12 25.41 -12.50
CA GLN A 152 -10.14 25.04 -13.47
C GLN A 152 -10.34 26.09 -14.58
N PRO A 153 -10.42 27.41 -14.31
CA PRO A 153 -10.63 28.40 -15.38
C PRO A 153 -9.51 28.43 -16.43
N PRO A 154 -8.21 28.45 -16.08
CA PRO A 154 -7.15 28.41 -17.09
C PRO A 154 -7.09 27.06 -17.82
N LEU A 155 -7.42 25.96 -17.15
CA LEU A 155 -7.45 24.65 -17.78
C LEU A 155 -8.57 24.53 -18.83
N GLN A 156 -9.78 25.04 -18.51
CA GLN A 156 -10.88 25.15 -19.47
C GLN A 156 -10.52 26.08 -20.63
N ALA A 157 -9.89 27.22 -20.35
CA ALA A 157 -9.45 28.13 -21.40
C ALA A 157 -8.41 27.51 -22.37
N LEU A 158 -7.60 26.57 -21.90
CA LEU A 158 -6.55 25.91 -22.70
C LEU A 158 -7.03 24.63 -23.41
N LEU A 159 -7.96 23.89 -22.82
CA LEU A 159 -8.38 22.57 -23.29
C LEU A 159 -9.82 22.52 -23.84
N GLY A 160 -10.60 23.58 -23.67
CA GLY A 160 -12.01 23.68 -24.07
C GLY A 160 -12.97 23.40 -22.92
#